data_AF-Q0D7V1-F1
#
_entry.id   AF-Q0D7V1-F1
#
_cell.length_a   1.000
_cell.length_b   1.000
_cell.length_c   1.000
_cell.angle_alpha   90.00
_cell.angle_beta   90.00
_cell.angle_gamma   90.00
#
_symmetry.space_group_name_H-M   'P 1'
#
loop_
_entity.id
_entity.type
_entity.pdbx_description
1 polymer ?
#
loop_
_entity_poly.entity_id
_entity_poly.type
_entity_poly.pdbx_seq_one_letter_code
_entity_poly.pdbx_strand_id
1 'polypeptide(L)'
;AFVVVGDGDGHVGLGVKCAKEVATAIRGAIILAKLSVVPVRRGYWGNKIGKPHTVPCKVTGKCGSVTVRMVPAPRGSGIVAAHVPKKVLQFAGIEDVFTSSRGSTKTLGNFVKATFDCLMKTYGFLTPDFWRETRFIKTPFQEYTDLLARPKGLVIEAPAEKIEA
;
A
#
# COMPACT_ATOMS: atom_id res chain seq x y z
N ALA A 1 -1.26 -0.64 19.48
CA ALA A 1 -1.40 0.45 18.50
C ALA A 1 -1.60 -0.13 17.09
N PHE A 2 -2.55 0.43 16.34
CA PHE A 2 -2.73 0.18 14.90
C PHE A 2 -2.31 1.47 14.19
N VAL A 3 -1.40 1.35 13.23
CA VAL A 3 -0.86 2.50 12.49
C VAL A 3 -0.92 2.20 11.00
N VAL A 4 -1.37 3.20 10.24
CA VAL A 4 -1.37 3.18 8.79
C VAL A 4 -0.39 4.23 8.32
N VAL A 5 0.44 3.90 7.34
CA VAL A 5 1.39 4.81 6.70
C VAL A 5 1.11 4.77 5.20
N GLY A 6 1.21 5.91 4.51
CA GLY A 6 1.11 5.97 3.06
C GLY A 6 1.50 7.34 2.52
N ASP A 7 1.83 7.38 1.24
CA ASP A 7 2.32 8.58 0.54
C ASP A 7 1.19 9.34 -0.18
N GLY A 8 -0.01 8.77 -0.26
CA GLY A 8 -1.11 9.33 -1.04
C GLY A 8 -0.95 9.13 -2.55
N ASP A 9 0.03 8.36 -3.01
CA ASP A 9 0.30 8.15 -4.43
C ASP A 9 0.46 6.67 -4.84
N GLY A 10 -0.16 5.77 -4.09
CA GLY A 10 -0.20 4.34 -4.42
C GLY A 10 0.69 3.47 -3.55
N HIS A 11 1.13 3.95 -2.38
CA HIS A 11 1.80 3.10 -1.40
C HIS A 11 1.10 3.19 -0.05
N VAL A 12 0.80 2.03 0.55
CA VAL A 12 0.19 1.96 1.88
C VAL A 12 0.79 0.83 2.69
N GLY A 13 1.02 1.06 3.98
CA GLY A 13 1.53 0.09 4.94
C GLY A 13 0.64 0.03 6.18
N LEU A 14 0.51 -1.16 6.77
CA LEU A 14 -0.25 -1.40 7.99
C LEU A 14 0.64 -2.05 9.04
N GLY A 15 0.71 -1.42 10.21
CA GLY A 15 1.46 -1.90 11.36
C GLY A 15 0.57 -2.13 12.56
N VAL A 16 0.75 -3.27 13.22
CA VAL A 16 0.08 -3.59 14.48
C VAL A 16 1.13 -4.02 15.49
N LYS A 17 1.23 -3.28 16.59
CA LYS A 17 2.15 -3.61 17.68
C LYS A 17 1.47 -3.47 19.03
N CYS A 18 1.75 -4.42 19.92
CA CYS A 18 1.44 -4.34 21.35
C CYS A 18 2.75 -4.13 22.12
N ALA A 19 2.74 -3.23 23.11
CA ALA A 19 3.83 -2.98 24.04
C ALA A 19 3.23 -2.47 25.36
N LYS A 20 4.05 -2.47 26.44
CA LYS A 20 3.60 -2.00 27.76
C LYS A 20 3.30 -0.50 27.77
N GLU A 21 4.09 0.30 27.05
CA GLU A 21 3.90 1.74 26.92
C GLU A 21 3.35 2.14 25.55
N VAL A 22 2.48 3.16 25.53
CA VAL A 22 1.81 3.64 24.31
C VAL A 22 2.81 4.19 23.29
N ALA A 23 3.77 5.01 23.74
CA ALA A 23 4.77 5.61 22.85
C ALA A 23 5.61 4.54 22.13
N THR A 24 6.05 3.52 22.87
CA THR A 24 6.80 2.38 22.34
C THR A 24 5.94 1.54 21.39
N ALA A 25 4.66 1.33 21.70
CA ALA A 25 3.73 0.63 20.81
C ALA A 25 3.53 1.38 19.48
N ILE A 26 3.44 2.72 19.52
CA ILE A 26 3.27 3.55 18.31
C ILE A 26 4.55 3.52 17.47
N ARG A 27 5.73 3.77 18.07
CA ARG A 27 7.01 3.73 17.34
C ARG A 27 7.22 2.36 16.67
N GLY A 28 6.98 1.27 17.40
CA GLY A 28 7.08 -0.08 16.85
C GLY A 28 6.05 -0.36 15.75
N ALA A 29 4.82 0.14 15.88
CA ALA A 29 3.80 0.00 14.84
C ALA A 29 4.15 0.80 13.57
N ILE A 30 4.76 1.99 13.69
CA ILE A 30 5.24 2.77 12.53
C ILE A 30 6.33 1.99 11.77
N ILE A 31 7.32 1.43 12.47
CA ILE A 31 8.39 0.64 11.85
C ILE A 31 7.80 -0.56 11.12
N LEU A 32 6.90 -1.31 11.78
CA LEU A 32 6.22 -2.44 11.14
C LEU A 32 5.39 -2.02 9.92
N ALA A 33 4.69 -0.88 9.98
CA ALA A 33 3.93 -0.35 8.85
C ALA A 33 4.84 0.02 7.67
N LYS A 34 6.03 0.58 7.93
CA LYS A 34 7.02 0.91 6.88
C LYS A 34 7.62 -0.34 6.23
N LEU A 35 7.82 -1.41 7.00
CA LEU A 35 8.30 -2.68 6.47
C LEU A 35 7.23 -3.42 5.66
N SER A 36 5.94 -3.19 5.95
CA SER A 36 4.81 -3.82 5.27
C SER A 36 4.16 -2.93 4.20
N VAL A 37 4.89 -2.01 3.60
CA VAL A 37 4.36 -1.17 2.52
C VAL A 37 4.06 -2.02 1.29
N VAL A 38 2.86 -1.88 0.76
CA VAL A 38 2.35 -2.58 -0.40
C VAL A 38 1.98 -1.55 -1.48
N PRO A 39 2.32 -1.81 -2.75
CA PRO A 39 1.87 -0.95 -3.84
C PRO A 39 0.36 -1.14 -4.08
N VAL A 40 -0.32 -0.05 -4.39
CA VAL A 40 -1.76 -0.01 -4.67
C VAL A 40 -1.98 0.36 -6.12
N ARG A 41 -2.64 -0.52 -6.86
CA ARG A 41 -2.95 -0.28 -8.26
C ARG A 41 -4.16 0.63 -8.36
N ARG A 42 -3.95 1.83 -8.91
CA ARG A 42 -5.02 2.76 -9.28
C ARG A 42 -5.40 2.57 -10.76
N GLY A 43 -6.62 2.93 -11.10
CA GLY A 43 -7.22 2.77 -12.41
C GLY A 43 -8.28 3.82 -12.69
N TYR A 44 -9.09 3.54 -13.70
CA TYR A 44 -10.15 4.40 -14.21
C TYR A 44 -11.49 3.68 -14.09
N TRP A 45 -12.58 4.43 -13.91
CA TRP A 45 -13.92 3.87 -13.90
C TRP A 45 -14.41 3.51 -15.31
N GLY A 46 -14.03 4.33 -16.30
CA GLY A 46 -14.39 4.17 -17.70
C GLY A 46 -13.33 4.79 -18.61
N ASN A 47 -13.59 5.97 -19.16
CA ASN A 47 -12.64 6.66 -20.03
C ASN A 47 -11.32 6.95 -19.30
N LYS A 48 -10.20 6.58 -19.94
CA LYS A 48 -8.83 6.75 -19.43
C LYS A 48 -8.35 8.20 -19.63
N ILE A 49 -9.01 9.16 -18.98
CA ILE A 49 -8.70 10.59 -19.09
C ILE A 49 -7.98 11.04 -17.82
N GLY A 50 -6.87 11.77 -17.92
CA GLY A 50 -6.14 12.32 -16.78
C GLY A 50 -5.45 11.25 -15.92
N LYS A 51 -5.33 11.49 -14.60
CA LYS A 51 -4.67 10.54 -13.67
C LYS A 51 -5.62 9.41 -13.21
N PRO A 52 -5.09 8.22 -12.89
CA PRO A 52 -5.89 7.16 -12.27
C PRO A 52 -6.46 7.63 -10.91
N HIS A 53 -7.76 7.45 -10.70
CA HIS A 53 -8.48 8.04 -9.56
C HIS A 53 -9.22 7.00 -8.69
N THR A 54 -9.50 5.81 -9.23
CA THR A 54 -10.28 4.74 -8.58
C THR A 54 -9.53 3.41 -8.57
N VAL A 55 -10.07 2.37 -7.94
CA VAL A 55 -9.62 0.98 -8.13
C VAL A 55 -9.87 0.48 -9.57
N PRO A 56 -9.01 -0.38 -10.15
CA PRO A 56 -9.13 -0.84 -11.54
C PRO A 56 -10.27 -1.85 -11.74
N CYS A 57 -10.60 -2.62 -10.72
CA CYS A 57 -11.60 -3.67 -10.77
C CYS A 57 -12.29 -3.80 -9.40
N LYS A 58 -13.41 -4.53 -9.37
CA LYS A 58 -14.08 -4.84 -8.10
C LYS A 58 -13.23 -5.83 -7.33
N VAL A 59 -12.68 -5.43 -6.20
CA VAL A 59 -11.83 -6.27 -5.34
C VAL A 59 -12.52 -6.53 -4.01
N THR A 60 -12.27 -7.71 -3.42
CA THR A 60 -12.82 -8.07 -2.11
C THR A 60 -11.72 -8.60 -1.21
N GLY A 61 -11.57 -7.97 -0.05
CA GLY A 61 -10.66 -8.37 1.01
C GLY A 61 -11.42 -8.95 2.21
N LYS A 62 -10.76 -9.82 2.97
CA LYS A 62 -11.37 -10.49 4.12
C LYS A 62 -10.37 -10.61 5.27
N CYS A 63 -10.84 -10.36 6.49
CA CYS A 63 -10.12 -10.68 7.70
C CYS A 63 -11.11 -11.13 8.78
N GLY A 64 -10.98 -12.37 9.26
CA GLY A 64 -11.96 -12.99 10.15
C GLY A 64 -13.35 -13.06 9.48
N SER A 65 -14.37 -12.57 10.18
CA SER A 65 -15.75 -12.45 9.67
C SER A 65 -15.99 -11.19 8.83
N VAL A 66 -15.05 -10.24 8.82
CA VAL A 66 -15.21 -8.96 8.13
C VAL A 66 -14.77 -9.09 6.68
N THR A 67 -15.66 -8.72 5.76
CA THR A 67 -15.36 -8.60 4.33
C THR A 67 -15.54 -7.16 3.89
N VAL A 68 -14.61 -6.68 3.07
CA VAL A 68 -14.66 -5.33 2.48
C VAL A 68 -14.54 -5.48 0.97
N ARG A 69 -15.53 -4.98 0.25
CA ARG A 69 -15.55 -4.93 -1.20
C ARG A 69 -15.34 -3.49 -1.65
N MET A 70 -14.37 -3.27 -2.52
CA MET A 70 -14.22 -2.00 -3.24
C MET A 70 -14.79 -2.15 -4.64
N VAL A 71 -15.50 -1.12 -5.07
CA VAL A 71 -16.13 -1.02 -6.39
C VAL A 71 -15.65 0.28 -7.03
N PRO A 72 -15.19 0.24 -8.30
CA PRO A 72 -14.77 1.44 -8.99
C PRO A 72 -15.89 2.49 -9.08
N ALA A 73 -15.56 3.76 -8.88
CA ALA A 73 -16.53 4.86 -8.85
C ALA A 73 -16.18 5.98 -9.86
N PRO A 74 -17.17 6.70 -10.41
CA PRO A 74 -16.92 7.85 -11.29
C PRO A 74 -16.19 8.98 -10.56
N ARG A 75 -15.51 9.84 -11.34
CA ARG A 75 -14.82 11.01 -10.81
C ARG A 75 -15.74 11.92 -10.01
N GLY A 76 -15.26 12.36 -8.85
CA GLY A 76 -15.99 13.26 -7.95
C GLY A 76 -16.96 12.55 -7.01
N SER A 77 -17.00 11.21 -7.01
CA SER A 77 -17.76 10.44 -6.03
C SER A 77 -17.14 10.52 -4.63
N GLY A 78 -15.82 10.73 -4.57
CA GLY A 78 -15.03 10.63 -3.36
C GLY A 78 -14.99 9.21 -2.79
N ILE A 79 -14.46 9.11 -1.56
CA ILE A 79 -14.37 7.85 -0.84
C ILE A 79 -15.66 7.64 -0.01
N VAL A 80 -16.54 6.78 -0.52
CA VAL A 80 -17.77 6.37 0.16
C VAL A 80 -17.47 5.14 1.01
N ALA A 81 -16.99 5.39 2.23
CA ALA A 81 -16.61 4.35 3.19
C ALA A 81 -16.78 4.83 4.64
N ALA A 82 -16.81 3.88 5.58
CA ALA A 82 -16.74 4.18 7.01
C ALA A 82 -15.42 4.89 7.38
N HIS A 83 -15.38 5.56 8.53
CA HIS A 83 -14.25 6.43 8.92
C HIS A 83 -12.88 5.72 8.88
N VAL A 84 -12.83 4.47 9.31
CA VAL A 84 -11.61 3.65 9.38
C VAL A 84 -11.04 3.33 7.98
N PRO A 85 -11.76 2.63 7.07
CA PRO A 85 -11.27 2.36 5.72
C PRO A 85 -11.09 3.64 4.91
N LYS A 86 -11.89 4.69 5.16
CA LYS A 86 -11.73 5.99 4.48
C LYS A 86 -10.33 6.55 4.68
N LYS A 87 -9.76 6.47 5.88
CA LYS A 87 -8.39 6.90 6.14
C LYS A 87 -7.35 6.04 5.44
N VAL A 88 -7.54 4.71 5.43
CA VAL A 88 -6.64 3.79 4.71
C VAL A 88 -6.62 4.10 3.21
N LEU A 89 -7.78 4.35 2.62
CA LEU A 89 -7.94 4.65 1.19
C LEU A 89 -7.37 6.03 0.82
N GLN A 90 -7.48 7.02 1.71
CA GLN A 90 -6.80 8.31 1.54
C GLN A 90 -5.28 8.15 1.50
N PHE A 91 -4.70 7.39 2.44
CA PHE A 91 -3.24 7.15 2.44
C PHE A 91 -2.77 6.32 1.23
N ALA A 92 -3.63 5.46 0.69
CA ALA A 92 -3.37 4.72 -0.54
C ALA A 92 -3.43 5.59 -1.80
N GLY A 93 -3.93 6.83 -1.73
CA GLY A 93 -4.05 7.73 -2.88
C GLY A 93 -5.25 7.44 -3.79
N ILE A 94 -6.30 6.79 -3.27
CA ILE A 94 -7.55 6.56 -4.00
C ILE A 94 -8.48 7.74 -3.76
N GLU A 95 -8.89 8.41 -4.83
CA GLU A 95 -9.77 9.58 -4.75
C GLU A 95 -11.25 9.16 -4.70
N ASP A 96 -11.64 8.24 -5.59
CA ASP A 96 -13.03 7.80 -5.74
C ASP A 96 -13.16 6.29 -5.57
N VAL A 97 -14.02 5.84 -4.66
CA VAL A 97 -14.34 4.41 -4.53
C VAL A 97 -15.63 4.20 -3.75
N PHE A 98 -16.45 3.28 -4.23
CA PHE A 98 -17.58 2.76 -3.46
C PHE A 98 -17.14 1.57 -2.64
N THR A 99 -17.50 1.54 -1.37
CA THR A 99 -17.19 0.41 -0.49
C THR A 99 -18.46 -0.24 0.03
N SER A 100 -18.40 -1.55 0.19
CA SER A 100 -19.42 -2.33 0.89
C SER A 100 -18.73 -3.23 1.90
N SER A 101 -19.15 -3.16 3.15
CA SER A 101 -18.60 -3.97 4.24
C SER A 101 -19.67 -4.92 4.79
N ARG A 102 -19.30 -6.18 5.04
CA ARG A 102 -20.17 -7.18 5.66
C ARG A 102 -19.44 -7.85 6.83
N GLY A 103 -20.19 -8.34 7.82
CA GLY A 103 -19.65 -8.96 9.03
C GLY A 103 -19.50 -7.98 10.20
N SER A 104 -18.69 -8.34 11.20
CA SER A 104 -18.54 -7.56 12.45
C SER A 104 -17.57 -6.38 12.30
N THR A 105 -18.02 -5.31 11.63
CA THR A 105 -17.23 -4.10 11.36
C THR A 105 -16.84 -3.31 12.61
N LYS A 106 -17.46 -3.59 13.76
CA LYS A 106 -17.08 -3.01 15.07
C LYS A 106 -15.66 -3.39 15.48
N THR A 107 -15.14 -4.52 15.00
CA THR A 107 -13.76 -4.95 15.28
C THR A 107 -12.76 -4.22 14.39
N LEU A 108 -12.29 -3.06 14.85
CA LEU A 108 -11.45 -2.14 14.07
C LEU A 108 -10.21 -2.82 13.47
N GLY A 109 -9.53 -3.66 14.26
CA GLY A 109 -8.31 -4.35 13.81
C GLY A 109 -8.53 -5.25 12.58
N ASN A 110 -9.63 -6.01 12.56
CA ASN A 110 -9.97 -6.87 11.42
C ASN A 110 -10.47 -6.04 10.25
N PHE A 111 -11.21 -4.97 10.52
CA PHE A 111 -11.74 -4.10 9.47
C PHE A 111 -10.64 -3.38 8.69
N VAL A 112 -9.62 -2.85 9.37
CA VAL A 112 -8.43 -2.26 8.73
C VAL A 112 -7.68 -3.32 7.91
N LYS A 113 -7.43 -4.50 8.49
CA LYS A 113 -6.74 -5.60 7.80
C LYS A 113 -7.50 -6.07 6.56
N ALA A 114 -8.82 -6.18 6.62
CA ALA A 114 -9.65 -6.56 5.47
C ALA A 114 -9.59 -5.50 4.35
N THR A 115 -9.52 -4.21 4.71
CA THR A 115 -9.36 -3.12 3.75
C THR A 115 -7.97 -3.17 3.09
N PHE A 116 -6.93 -3.40 3.89
CA PHE A 116 -5.55 -3.54 3.42
C PHE A 116 -5.38 -4.75 2.49
N ASP A 117 -5.95 -5.91 2.83
CA ASP A 117 -5.99 -7.11 1.96
C ASP A 117 -6.68 -6.81 0.63
N CYS A 118 -7.73 -6.01 0.66
CA CYS A 118 -8.46 -5.58 -0.53
C CYS A 118 -7.57 -4.71 -1.46
N LEU A 119 -6.73 -3.83 -0.89
CA LEU A 119 -5.76 -3.04 -1.63
C LEU A 119 -4.63 -3.89 -2.22
N MET A 120 -4.10 -4.83 -1.45
CA MET A 120 -3.05 -5.74 -1.91
C MET A 120 -3.50 -6.59 -3.11
N LYS A 121 -4.78 -7.00 -3.12
CA LYS A 121 -5.38 -7.74 -4.24
C LYS A 121 -5.55 -6.94 -5.53
N THR A 122 -5.42 -5.61 -5.51
CA THR A 122 -5.53 -4.79 -6.73
C THR A 122 -4.44 -5.12 -7.75
N TYR A 123 -3.21 -5.39 -7.30
CA TYR A 123 -2.13 -5.89 -8.15
C TYR A 123 -2.25 -7.39 -8.46
N GLY A 124 -2.85 -8.17 -7.56
CA GLY A 124 -3.10 -9.59 -7.79
C GLY A 124 -4.11 -9.87 -8.91
N PHE A 125 -4.91 -8.88 -9.32
CA PHE A 125 -5.87 -9.02 -10.41
C PHE A 125 -5.20 -8.79 -11.78
N LEU A 126 -5.18 -9.84 -12.60
CA LEU A 126 -4.67 -9.78 -13.96
C LEU A 126 -5.71 -9.15 -14.90
N THR A 127 -5.37 -7.98 -15.43
CA THR A 127 -6.16 -7.27 -16.45
C THR A 127 -5.55 -7.47 -17.84
N PRO A 128 -6.32 -7.28 -18.92
CA PRO A 128 -5.80 -7.33 -20.29
C PRO A 128 -4.56 -6.45 -20.56
N ASP A 129 -4.43 -5.31 -19.86
CA ASP A 129 -3.24 -4.44 -19.98
C ASP A 129 -1.92 -5.15 -19.58
N PHE A 130 -1.99 -6.23 -18.79
CA PHE A 130 -0.86 -7.02 -18.28
C PHE A 130 -0.73 -8.40 -18.95
N TRP A 131 -1.45 -8.68 -20.04
CA TRP A 131 -1.33 -9.96 -20.76
C TRP A 131 -0.07 -10.07 -21.62
N ARG A 132 0.64 -8.96 -21.86
CA ARG A 132 1.90 -8.99 -22.60
C ARG A 132 2.94 -9.77 -21.82
N GLU A 133 3.71 -10.60 -22.51
CA GLU A 133 4.79 -11.37 -21.88
C GLU A 133 5.81 -10.46 -21.18
N THR A 134 6.13 -10.81 -19.94
CA THR A 134 7.12 -10.09 -19.14
C THR A 134 8.52 -10.45 -19.63
N ARG A 135 9.30 -9.46 -20.08
CA ARG A 135 10.74 -9.67 -20.30
C ARG A 135 11.45 -9.72 -18.95
N PHE A 136 11.95 -10.91 -18.59
CA PHE A 136 12.73 -11.09 -17.37
C PHE A 136 14.11 -10.44 -17.52
N ILE A 137 14.38 -9.43 -16.71
CA ILE A 137 15.71 -8.85 -16.52
C ILE A 137 16.47 -9.62 -15.43
N LYS A 138 17.81 -9.52 -15.42
CA LYS A 138 18.61 -10.04 -14.31
C LYS A 138 18.15 -9.40 -13.01
N THR A 139 18.15 -10.17 -11.92
CA THR A 139 17.78 -9.61 -10.62
C THR A 139 18.86 -8.65 -10.14
N PRO A 140 18.53 -7.57 -9.41
CA PRO A 140 19.54 -6.66 -8.86
C PRO A 140 20.58 -7.37 -7.99
N PHE A 141 20.20 -8.45 -7.31
CA PHE A 141 21.13 -9.28 -6.54
C PHE A 141 22.19 -9.94 -7.42
N GLN A 142 21.83 -10.39 -8.63
CA GLN A 142 22.77 -10.98 -9.58
C GLN A 142 23.63 -9.93 -10.26
N GLU A 143 23.05 -8.78 -10.65
CA GLU A 143 23.79 -7.70 -11.33
C GLU A 143 24.84 -7.05 -10.42
N TYR A 144 24.50 -6.82 -9.14
CA TYR A 144 25.38 -6.18 -8.16
C TYR A 144 26.01 -7.17 -7.17
N THR A 145 26.13 -8.46 -7.54
CA THR A 145 26.71 -9.50 -6.68
C THR A 145 28.08 -9.09 -6.13
N ASP A 146 28.96 -8.54 -6.99
CA ASP A 146 30.31 -8.15 -6.58
C ASP A 146 30.33 -7.02 -5.55
N LEU A 147 29.37 -6.09 -5.62
CA LEU A 147 29.24 -5.00 -4.65
C LEU A 147 28.68 -5.51 -3.32
N LEU A 148 27.70 -6.41 -3.38
CA LEU A 148 27.05 -6.96 -2.18
C LEU A 148 27.96 -7.95 -1.42
N ALA A 149 28.90 -8.59 -2.12
CA ALA A 149 29.89 -9.50 -1.53
C ALA A 149 30.99 -8.78 -0.75
N ARG A 150 31.21 -7.47 -0.98
CA ARG A 150 32.25 -6.71 -0.28
C ARG A 150 31.93 -6.63 1.22
N PRO A 151 32.93 -6.81 2.11
CA PRO A 151 32.72 -6.63 3.54
C PRO A 151 32.29 -5.20 3.82
N LYS A 152 31.21 -5.04 4.60
CA LYS A 152 30.53 -3.76 4.87
C LYS A 152 31.39 -2.67 5.55
N GLY A 153 32.65 -2.96 5.87
CA GLY A 153 33.56 -2.06 6.59
C GLY A 153 34.31 -1.02 5.73
N LEU A 154 34.21 -1.04 4.39
CA LEU A 154 35.09 -0.24 3.50
C LEU A 154 34.38 0.82 2.63
N VAL A 155 33.10 1.14 2.89
CA VAL A 155 32.28 2.00 2.00
C VAL A 155 31.97 3.38 2.59
N ILE A 156 32.81 3.90 3.49
CA ILE A 156 32.74 5.31 3.95
C ILE A 156 33.99 6.06 3.45
N GLU A 157 34.23 6.03 2.15
CA GLU A 157 35.10 6.99 1.47
C GLU A 157 34.42 7.39 0.16
N ALA A 158 33.36 8.18 0.26
CA ALA A 158 32.95 9.05 -0.84
C ALA A 158 33.56 10.44 -0.54
N PRO A 159 34.29 11.05 -1.48
CA PRO A 159 34.93 12.34 -1.23
C PRO A 159 33.86 13.40 -1.04
N ALA A 160 33.91 14.12 0.08
CA ALA A 160 33.14 15.34 0.26
C ALA A 160 33.57 16.33 -0.82
N GLU A 161 32.78 16.42 -1.90
CA GLU A 161 32.93 17.46 -2.90
C GLU A 161 32.73 18.80 -2.18
N LYS A 162 33.82 19.56 -2.07
CA LYS A 162 33.82 20.92 -1.55
C LYS A 162 32.85 21.75 -2.40
N ILE A 163 31.67 22.02 -1.85
CA ILE A 163 30.87 23.16 -2.30
C ILE A 163 31.58 24.38 -1.71
N GLU A 164 32.49 24.95 -2.48
CA GLU A 164 33.07 26.27 -2.19
C GLU A 164 31.96 27.32 -2.28
N ALA A 165 31.97 28.20 -1.27
CA ALA A 165 31.08 29.35 -1.09
C ALA A 165 31.38 30.47 -2.09
#